data_AF-A0A1M7YR57-F1
#
_entry.id   AF-A0A1M7YR57-F1
#
_cell.length_a   1.000
_cell.length_b   1.000
_cell.length_c   1.000
_cell.angle_alpha   90.00
_cell.angle_beta   90.00
_cell.angle_gamma   90.00
#
_symmetry.space_group_name_H-M   'P 1'
#
loop_
_entity.id
_entity.type
_entity.pdbx_description
1 polymer ?
#
loop_
_entity_poly.entity_id
_entity_poly.type
_entity_poly.pdbx_seq_one_letter_code
_entity_poly.pdbx_strand_id
1 'polypeptide(L)' 'MPATITYNPHLSQKSREYLIQLEDHLNETGQNNQNARDVLLYLNKLLTIHASISEVTTMKVEVPE' A
#
# COMPACT_ATOMS: atom_id res chain seq x y z
N MET A 1 2.50 -2.69 -21.87
CA MET A 1 1.79 -2.04 -20.76
C MET A 1 2.47 -2.43 -19.45
N PRO A 2 2.66 -1.52 -18.49
CA PRO A 2 3.14 -1.91 -17.16
C PRO A 2 2.16 -2.93 -16.56
N ALA A 3 2.69 -3.99 -15.95
CA ALA A 3 1.86 -5.01 -15.31
C ALA A 3 1.12 -4.37 -14.12
N THR A 4 -0.20 -4.30 -14.20
CA THR A 4 -1.06 -3.86 -13.10
C THR A 4 -1.51 -5.07 -12.31
N ILE A 5 -1.22 -5.09 -11.01
CA ILE A 5 -1.73 -6.09 -10.08
C ILE A 5 -3.12 -5.63 -9.65
N THR A 6 -4.15 -6.47 -9.84
CA THR A 6 -5.50 -6.20 -9.34
C THR A 6 -5.46 -5.99 -7.82
N TYR A 7 -6.28 -5.07 -7.30
CA TYR A 7 -6.41 -4.89 -5.86
C TYR A 7 -6.73 -6.23 -5.19
N ASN A 8 -5.88 -6.60 -4.23
CA ASN A 8 -6.09 -7.73 -3.35
C ASN A 8 -5.95 -7.22 -1.91
N PRO A 9 -7.02 -7.24 -1.10
CA PRO A 9 -6.98 -6.69 0.25
C PRO A 9 -5.98 -7.42 1.16
N HIS A 10 -5.83 -8.74 1.00
CA HIS A 10 -4.86 -9.53 1.76
C HIS A 10 -3.42 -9.17 1.39
N LEU A 11 -3.15 -9.01 0.09
CA LEU A 11 -1.84 -8.55 -0.38
C LEU A 11 -1.56 -7.11 0.10
N SER A 12 -2.54 -6.21 0.03
CA SER A 12 -2.40 -4.84 0.50
C SER A 12 -2.09 -4.76 1.98
N GLN A 13 -2.73 -5.59 2.81
CA GLN A 13 -2.45 -5.65 4.24
C GLN A 13 -1.04 -6.17 4.50
N LYS A 14 -0.66 -7.27 3.85
CA LYS A 14 0.68 -7.85 3.96
C LYS A 14 1.78 -6.89 3.49
N SER A 15 1.52 -6.10 2.44
CA SER A 15 2.44 -5.05 1.99
C SER A 15 2.64 -3.96 3.03
N ARG A 16 1.61 -3.59 3.81
CA ARG A 16 1.77 -2.63 4.93
C ARG A 16 2.66 -3.20 6.02
N GLU A 17 2.47 -4.46 6.38
CA GLU A 17 3.31 -5.15 7.38
C GLU A 17 4.78 -5.21 6.94
N TYR A 18 5.03 -5.50 5.65
CA TYR A 18 6.38 -5.48 5.11
C TYR A 18 7.01 -4.08 5.08
N LEU A 19 6.23 -3.03 4.82
CA LEU A 19 6.73 -1.65 4.87
C LEU A 19 7.19 -1.27 6.29
N ILE A 20 6.47 -1.71 7.32
CA ILE A 20 6.84 -1.49 8.73
C ILE A 20 8.15 -2.23 9.05
N GLN A 21 8.24 -3.52 8.70
CA GLN A 21 9.47 -4.30 8.91
C GLN A 21 10.67 -3.70 8.16
N LEU A 22 10.45 -3.15 6.97
CA LEU A 22 11.49 -2.49 6.20
C LEU A 22 11.93 -1.17 6.86
N GLU A 23 10.99 -0.39 7.39
CA GLU A 23 11.29 0.82 8.17
C GLU A 23 12.13 0.49 9.41
N ASP A 24 11.74 -0.54 10.16
CA ASP A 24 12.49 -1.01 11.33
C ASP A 24 13.91 -1.46 10.96
N HIS A 25 14.05 -2.24 9.88
CA HIS A 25 15.36 -2.68 9.40
C HIS A 25 16.25 -1.51 8.94
N LEU A 26 15.66 -0.51 8.27
CA LEU A 26 16.39 0.69 7.86
C LEU A 26 16.81 1.54 9.06
N ASN A 27 16.01 1.58 10.12
CA ASN A 27 16.36 2.21 11.38
C ASN A 27 17.55 1.50 12.05
N GLU A 28 17.50 0.18 12.16
CA GLU A 28 18.55 -0.64 12.78
C GLU A 28 19.90 -0.54 12.05
N THR A 29 19.86 -0.46 10.72
CA THR A 29 21.06 -0.37 9.88
C THR A 29 21.59 1.07 9.72
N GLY A 30 20.92 2.07 10.31
CA GLY A 30 21.27 3.48 10.16
C GLY A 30 21.06 4.02 8.74
N GLN A 31 20.32 3.31 7.90
CA GLN A 31 20.03 3.67 6.51
C GLN A 31 18.69 4.40 6.33
N ASN A 32 17.94 4.65 7.41
CA ASN A 32 16.71 5.44 7.39
C ASN A 32 17.00 6.94 7.21
N ASN A 33 17.44 7.30 6.01
CA ASN A 33 17.54 8.68 5.59
C ASN A 33 16.18 9.23 5.13
N GLN A 34 16.08 10.55 4.98
CA GLN A 34 14.85 11.23 4.59
C GLN A 34 14.23 10.67 3.30
N ASN A 35 15.05 10.33 2.30
CA ASN A 35 14.55 9.78 1.04
C ASN A 35 13.93 8.39 1.22
N ALA A 36 14.55 7.53 2.04
CA ALA A 36 14.01 6.21 2.36
C ALA A 36 12.64 6.34 3.05
N ARG A 37 12.54 7.24 4.02
CA ARG A 37 11.28 7.54 4.71
C ARG A 37 10.20 8.07 3.76
N ASP A 38 10.54 9.01 2.90
CA ASP A 38 9.59 9.61 1.94
C ASP A 38 9.08 8.55 0.94
N VAL A 39 9.95 7.63 0.50
CA VAL A 39 9.56 6.50 -0.37
C VAL A 39 8.61 5.54 0.36
N LEU A 40 8.92 5.16 1.61
CA LEU A 40 8.05 4.28 2.40
C LEU A 40 6.66 4.90 2.62
N LEU A 41 6.61 6.20 2.93
CA LEU A 41 5.36 6.95 3.06
C LEU A 41 4.58 7.00 1.74
N TYR A 42 5.28 7.22 0.63
CA TYR A 42 4.66 7.23 -0.69
C TYR A 42 4.05 5.87 -1.04
N LEU A 43 4.77 4.76 -0.78
CA LEU A 43 4.27 3.40 -0.98
C LEU A 43 3.02 3.13 -0.11
N ASN A 44 3.04 3.54 1.16
CA ASN A 44 1.88 3.40 2.03
C ASN A 44 0.68 4.21 1.51
N LYS A 45 0.90 5.43 1.03
CA LYS A 45 -0.16 6.26 0.42
C LYS A 45 -0.78 5.58 -0.81
N LEU A 46 0.04 4.97 -1.68
CA LEU A 46 -0.45 4.23 -2.84
C LEU A 46 -1.32 3.03 -2.44
N LEU A 47 -0.93 2.27 -1.43
CA LEU A 47 -1.73 1.15 -0.92
C LEU A 47 -3.09 1.62 -0.39
N THR A 48 -3.13 2.75 0.31
CA THR A 48 -4.38 3.35 0.80
C THR A 48 -5.27 3.82 -0.34
N ILE A 49 -4.73 4.50 -1.35
CA ILE A 49 -5.49 4.91 -2.53
C ILE A 49 -6.07 3.69 -3.25
N HIS A 50 -5.30 2.62 -3.42
CA HIS A 50 -5.76 1.42 -4.08
C HIS A 50 -6.91 0.74 -3.32
N ALA A 51 -6.84 0.73 -1.98
CA ALA A 51 -7.94 0.27 -1.13
C ALA A 51 -9.20 1.13 -1.27
N SER A 52 -9.07 2.47 -1.18
CA SER A 52 -10.21 3.38 -1.32
C SER A 52 -10.87 3.32 -2.69
N ILE A 53 -10.09 3.16 -3.78
CA ILE A 53 -10.63 2.96 -5.13
C ILE A 53 -11.42 1.65 -5.19
N SER A 54 -10.90 0.58 -4.58
CA SER A 54 -11.60 -0.70 -4.54
C SER A 54 -12.93 -0.59 -3.79
N GLU A 55 -12.95 0.07 -2.62
CA GLU A 55 -14.17 0.30 -1.84
C GLU A 55 -15.24 1.07 -2.63
N VAL A 56 -14.84 2.17 -3.28
CA VAL A 56 -15.75 2.97 -4.13
C VAL A 56 -16.26 2.18 -5.33
N THR A 57 -15.43 1.30 -5.89
CA THR A 57 -15.82 0.47 -7.04
C THR A 57 -16.79 -0.63 -6.61
N THR A 58 -16.61 -1.25 -5.43
CA THR A 58 -17.54 -2.25 -4.90
C THR A 58 -18.90 -1.65 -4.50
N MET A 59 -18.93 -0.46 -3.89
CA MET A 59 -20.19 0.21 -3.51
C MET A 59 -21.05 0.63 -4.70
N LYS A 60 -20.46 0.88 -5.88
CA LYS A 60 -21.21 1.21 -7.10
C LYS A 60 -21.89 0.00 -7.75
N VAL A 61 -21.55 -1.23 -7.36
CA VAL A 61 -22.05 -2.46 -7.99
C VAL A 61 -23.25 -3.05 -7.21
N GLU A 62 -23.57 -2.52 -6.03
CA GLU A 62 -24.79 -2.88 -5.30
C GLU A 62 -26.03 -2.21 -5.94
N VAL A 63 -26.46 -2.76 -7.09
CA VAL A 63 -27.77 -2.46 -7.67
C VAL A 63 -28.79 -3.35 -6.94
N PRO A 64 -29.82 -2.80 -6.27
CA PRO A 64 -30.90 -3.60 -5.71
C PRO A 64 -31.77 -4.15 -6.85
N GLU A 65 -32.04 -5.46 -6.82
CA GLU A 65 -33.14 -6.09 -7.59
C GLU A 65 -34.51 -5.58 -7.15
#